data_AF-A0A5C0XT30-F1
#
_entry.id   AF-A0A5C0XT30-F1
#
_cell.length_a   1.000
_cell.length_b   1.000
_cell.length_c   1.000
_cell.angle_alpha   90.00
_cell.angle_beta   90.00
_cell.angle_gamma   90.00
#
_symmetry.space_group_name_H-M   'P 1'
#
loop_
_entity.id
_entity.type
_entity.pdbx_description
1 polymer ?
#
loop_
_entity_poly.entity_id
_entity_poly.type
_entity_poly.pdbx_seq_one_letter_code
_entity_poly.pdbx_strand_id
1 'polypeptide(L)'
;MKPLKLATYLLILNSFLLLLYSYSIYYAFAIFSFVLAIGVMKRIRLAIKLALIYAGIELFFSLLFLMAGNIASAVDATISLLILHDIISYVQEKG
;
A
#
# COMPACT_ATOMS: atom_id res chain seq x y z
N MET A 1 -18.52 10.56 5.70
CA MET A 1 -17.67 9.61 4.93
C MET A 1 -16.22 9.82 5.34
N LYS A 2 -15.58 8.84 5.99
CA LYS A 2 -14.13 8.94 6.19
C LYS A 2 -13.44 8.95 4.81
N PRO A 3 -12.56 9.92 4.56
CA PRO A 3 -11.78 9.93 3.33
C PRO A 3 -10.63 8.91 3.46
N LEU A 4 -10.30 8.19 2.38
CA LEU A 4 -9.15 7.27 2.27
C LEU A 4 -7.80 8.02 2.27
N LYS A 5 -7.66 9.02 3.15
CA LYS A 5 -6.51 9.92 3.20
C LYS A 5 -5.26 9.17 3.62
N LEU A 6 -5.39 8.25 4.58
CA LEU A 6 -4.26 7.49 5.09
C LEU A 6 -3.73 6.54 4.01
N ALA A 7 -4.60 5.73 3.41
CA ALA A 7 -4.21 4.84 2.32
C ALA A 7 -3.61 5.60 1.13
N THR A 8 -4.19 6.75 0.75
CA THR A 8 -3.65 7.58 -0.34
C THR A 8 -2.24 8.09 0.00
N TYR A 9 -2.04 8.65 1.19
CA TYR A 9 -0.75 9.18 1.62
C TYR A 9 0.32 8.08 1.72
N LEU A 10 -0.05 6.93 2.29
CA LEU A 10 0.85 5.80 2.45
C LEU A 10 1.22 5.14 1.11
N LEU A 11 0.30 5.07 0.13
CA LEU A 11 0.63 4.59 -1.22
C LEU A 11 1.58 5.54 -1.96
N ILE A 12 1.45 6.86 -1.74
CA ILE A 12 2.41 7.84 -2.27
C ILE A 12 3.77 7.67 -1.59
N LEU A 13 3.79 7.55 -0.26
CA LEU A 13 5.02 7.33 0.49
C LEU A 13 5.72 6.04 0.04
N ASN A 14 4.97 4.96 -0.12
CA ASN A 14 5.46 3.68 -0.62
C ASN A 14 6.07 3.82 -2.03
N SER A 15 5.40 4.54 -2.93
CA SER A 15 5.95 4.86 -4.26
C SER A 15 7.33 5.55 -4.17
N PHE A 16 7.45 6.58 -3.33
CA PHE A 16 8.72 7.27 -3.10
C PHE A 16 9.80 6.35 -2.50
N LEU A 17 9.45 5.50 -1.55
CA LEU A 17 10.38 4.53 -0.97
C LEU A 17 10.90 3.55 -2.02
N LEU A 18 10.01 3.01 -2.87
CA LEU A 18 10.39 2.11 -3.97
C LEU A 18 11.32 2.78 -4.98
N LEU A 19 11.15 4.07 -5.25
CA LEU A 19 12.06 4.86 -6.10
C LEU A 19 13.47 4.96 -5.52
N LEU A 20 13.62 4.99 -4.19
CA LEU A 20 14.92 5.07 -3.53
C LEU A 20 15.72 3.77 -3.58
N TYR A 21 15.06 2.62 -3.74
CA TYR A 21 15.74 1.33 -3.79
C TYR A 21 16.59 1.11 -5.07
N SER A 22 16.56 2.04 -6.05
CA SER A 22 17.46 2.15 -7.21
C SER A 22 17.57 0.93 -8.17
N TYR A 23 16.85 -0.17 -7.93
CA TYR A 23 16.76 -1.29 -8.87
C TYR A 23 15.61 -1.10 -9.88
N SER A 24 15.89 -1.41 -11.15
CA SER A 24 14.97 -1.17 -12.28
C SER A 24 13.57 -1.80 -12.12
N ILE A 25 13.47 -2.93 -11.42
CA ILE A 25 12.19 -3.63 -11.19
C ILE A 25 11.28 -2.81 -10.26
N TYR A 26 11.84 -2.10 -9.28
CA TYR A 26 11.04 -1.33 -8.31
C TYR A 26 10.43 -0.07 -8.91
N TYR A 27 10.92 0.45 -10.04
CA TYR A 27 10.30 1.58 -10.73
C TYR A 27 8.89 1.26 -11.23
N ALA A 28 8.67 0.04 -11.74
CA ALA A 28 7.35 -0.38 -12.18
C ALA A 28 6.36 -0.42 -10.99
N PHE A 29 6.82 -0.94 -9.85
CA PHE A 29 6.03 -0.95 -8.62
C PHE A 29 5.80 0.44 -8.05
N ALA A 30 6.78 1.33 -8.11
CA ALA A 30 6.63 2.72 -7.68
C ALA A 30 5.56 3.45 -8.50
N ILE A 31 5.59 3.32 -9.83
CA ILE A 31 4.57 3.89 -10.72
C ILE A 31 3.20 3.27 -10.41
N PHE A 32 3.14 1.95 -10.22
CA PHE A 32 1.90 1.25 -9.89
C PHE A 32 1.30 1.75 -8.57
N SER A 33 2.08 1.86 -7.50
CA SER A 33 1.66 2.42 -6.20
C SER A 33 1.16 3.85 -6.33
N PHE A 34 1.80 4.68 -7.16
CA PHE A 34 1.35 6.04 -7.42
C PHE A 34 0.01 6.09 -8.16
N VAL A 35 -0.18 5.24 -9.19
CA VAL A 35 -1.45 5.12 -9.92
C VAL A 35 -2.57 4.65 -8.99
N LEU A 36 -2.29 3.69 -8.11
CA LEU A 36 -3.23 3.24 -7.08
C LEU A 36 -3.60 4.39 -6.14
N ALA A 37 -2.64 5.19 -5.68
CA ALA A 37 -2.91 6.33 -4.83
C ALA A 37 -3.90 7.32 -5.49
N ILE A 38 -3.71 7.65 -6.77
CA ILE A 38 -4.62 8.52 -7.52
C ILE A 38 -6.02 7.89 -7.62
N GLY A 39 -6.09 6.59 -7.91
CA GLY A 39 -7.36 5.87 -8.03
C GLY A 39 -8.12 5.78 -6.70
N VAL A 40 -7.42 5.54 -5.59
CA VAL A 40 -7.96 5.52 -4.23
C VAL A 40 -8.42 6.92 -3.82
N MET A 41 -7.65 7.97 -4.12
CA MET A 41 -8.02 9.37 -3.91
C MET A 41 -9.31 9.74 -4.63
N LYS A 42 -9.47 9.30 -5.89
CA LYS A 42 -10.68 9.47 -6.69
C LYS A 42 -11.82 8.50 -6.32
N ARG A 43 -11.64 7.67 -5.30
CA ARG A 43 -12.59 6.66 -4.81
C ARG A 43 -13.07 5.67 -5.88
N ILE A 44 -12.21 5.34 -6.85
CA ILE A 44 -12.52 4.38 -7.91
C ILE A 44 -12.58 2.98 -7.30
N ARG A 45 -13.73 2.28 -7.41
CA ARG A 45 -13.92 0.95 -6.80
C ARG A 45 -12.86 -0.07 -7.21
N LEU A 46 -12.48 -0.06 -8.49
CA LEU A 46 -11.43 -0.93 -9.02
C LEU A 46 -10.08 -0.66 -8.33
N ALA A 47 -9.66 0.61 -8.24
CA ALA A 47 -8.40 0.99 -7.62
C ALA A 47 -8.37 0.64 -6.12
N ILE A 48 -9.49 0.80 -5.42
CA ILE A 48 -9.60 0.41 -4.00
C ILE A 48 -9.41 -1.11 -3.82
N LYS A 49 -10.05 -1.92 -4.68
CA LYS A 49 -9.87 -3.38 -4.65
C LYS A 49 -8.42 -3.78 -4.97
N LEU A 50 -7.83 -3.17 -6.00
CA LEU A 50 -6.44 -3.45 -6.37
C LEU A 50 -5.46 -3.02 -5.28
N ALA A 51 -5.67 -1.87 -4.65
CA ALA A 51 -4.87 -1.40 -3.52
C ALA A 51 -4.96 -2.33 -2.31
N LEU A 52 -6.15 -2.90 -2.03
CA LEU A 52 -6.34 -3.89 -0.98
C LEU A 52 -5.53 -5.17 -1.27
N ILE A 53 -5.62 -5.70 -2.50
CA ILE A 53 -4.88 -6.89 -2.90
C ILE A 53 -3.37 -6.63 -2.85
N TYR A 54 -2.93 -5.49 -3.40
CA TYR A 54 -1.54 -5.10 -3.45
C TYR A 54 -0.94 -4.98 -2.03
N ALA A 55 -1.59 -4.22 -1.15
CA ALA A 55 -1.15 -4.08 0.25
C ALA A 55 -1.21 -5.41 1.02
N GLY A 56 -2.15 -6.30 0.70
CA GLY A 56 -2.22 -7.64 1.28
C GLY A 56 -1.04 -8.52 0.90
N ILE A 57 -0.65 -8.51 -0.38
CA ILE A 57 0.52 -9.24 -0.88
C ILE A 57 1.80 -8.66 -0.27
N GLU A 58 1.94 -7.34 -0.28
CA GLU A 58 3.11 -6.64 0.27
C GLU A 58 3.27 -6.95 1.76
N LEU A 59 2.20 -6.85 2.54
CA LEU A 59 2.21 -7.22 3.96
C LEU A 59 2.68 -8.67 4.17
N PHE A 60 2.16 -9.61 3.39
CA PHE A 60 2.52 -11.01 3.51
C PHE A 60 4.04 -11.22 3.31
N PHE A 61 4.62 -10.63 2.26
CA PHE A 61 6.06 -10.72 2.02
C PHE A 61 6.88 -9.97 3.08
N SER A 62 6.46 -8.78 3.49
CA SER A 62 7.15 -8.03 4.54
C SER A 62 7.20 -8.81 5.87
N LEU A 63 6.14 -9.54 6.21
CA LEU A 63 6.13 -10.42 7.38
C LEU A 63 7.08 -11.62 7.21
N LEU A 64 7.11 -12.25 6.04
CA LEU A 64 8.07 -13.33 5.76
C LEU A 64 9.53 -12.84 5.87
N PHE A 65 9.84 -11.66 5.33
CA PHE A 65 11.17 -11.05 5.45
C PHE A 65 11.51 -10.67 6.89
N LEU A 66 10.53 -10.17 7.65
CA LEU A 66 10.71 -9.87 9.06
C LEU A 66 11.02 -11.14 9.87
N MET A 67 10.29 -12.24 9.61
CA MET A 67 10.56 -13.55 10.19
C MET A 67 11.93 -14.12 9.78
N ALA A 68 12.41 -13.79 8.58
CA ALA A 68 13.74 -14.11 8.10
C ALA A 68 14.85 -13.22 8.69
N GLY A 69 14.53 -12.30 9.61
CA GLY A 69 15.48 -11.44 10.31
C GLY A 69 15.71 -10.07 9.68
N ASN A 70 14.99 -9.70 8.61
CA ASN A 70 15.08 -8.36 8.04
C ASN A 70 14.20 -7.37 8.82
N ILE A 71 14.79 -6.73 9.83
CA ILE A 71 14.10 -5.77 10.71
C ILE A 71 13.56 -4.56 9.91
N ALA A 72 14.22 -4.16 8.81
CA ALA A 72 13.75 -3.06 7.99
C ALA A 72 12.37 -3.33 7.37
N SER A 73 12.04 -4.60 7.10
CA SER A 73 10.72 -5.00 6.58
C SER A 73 9.58 -4.77 7.57
N ALA A 74 9.85 -4.47 8.84
CA ALA A 74 8.82 -4.02 9.78
C ALA A 74 8.17 -2.69 9.34
N VAL A 75 8.93 -1.81 8.67
CA VAL A 75 8.40 -0.55 8.13
C VAL A 75 7.39 -0.84 7.02
N ASP A 76 7.75 -1.70 6.07
CA ASP A 76 6.89 -2.08 4.95
C ASP A 76 5.62 -2.81 5.43
N ALA A 77 5.77 -3.70 6.43
CA ALA A 77 4.63 -4.38 7.05
C ALA A 77 3.69 -3.39 7.74
N THR A 78 4.23 -2.39 8.45
CA THR A 78 3.43 -1.37 9.12
C THR A 78 2.67 -0.50 8.12
N ILE A 79 3.35 -0.03 7.06
CA ILE A 79 2.73 0.75 5.98
C ILE A 79 1.58 -0.05 5.36
N SER A 80 1.84 -1.31 5.01
CA SER A 80 0.86 -2.19 4.37
C SER A 80 -0.35 -2.49 5.28
N LEU A 81 -0.11 -2.74 6.58
CA LEU A 81 -1.17 -2.91 7.58
C LEU A 81 -2.07 -1.68 7.69
N LEU A 82 -1.48 -0.49 7.72
CA LEU A 82 -2.24 0.76 7.84
C LEU A 82 -3.07 1.05 6.59
N ILE A 83 -2.55 0.75 5.39
CA ILE A 83 -3.30 0.83 4.13
C ILE A 83 -4.50 -0.13 4.17
N LEU A 84 -4.27 -1.39 4.56
CA LEU A 84 -5.34 -2.38 4.68
C LEU A 84 -6.39 -1.95 5.69
N HIS A 85 -5.99 -1.50 6.87
CA HIS A 85 -6.89 -1.04 7.92
C HIS A 85 -7.79 0.11 7.44
N ASP A 86 -7.22 1.11 6.75
CA ASP A 86 -7.99 2.25 6.22
C ASP A 86 -8.96 1.81 5.11
N ILE A 87 -8.51 0.95 4.19
CA ILE A 87 -9.38 0.45 3.11
C ILE A 87 -10.51 -0.44 3.64
N ILE A 88 -10.22 -1.38 4.55
CA ILE A 88 -11.22 -2.28 5.14
C ILE A 88 -12.25 -1.46 5.92
N SER A 89 -11.81 -0.50 6.73
CA SER A 89 -12.70 0.39 7.48
C SER A 89 -13.62 1.17 6.53
N TYR A 90 -13.08 1.68 5.42
CA TYR A 90 -13.87 2.38 4.40
C TYR A 90 -14.90 1.47 3.70
N VAL A 91 -14.53 0.22 3.41
CA VAL A 91 -15.45 -0.74 2.77
C VAL A 91 -16.57 -1.16 3.73
N GLN A 92 -16.25 -1.39 5.00
CA GLN A 92 -17.23 -1.74 6.03
C GLN A 92 -18.22 -0.61 6.33
N GLU A 93 -17.78 0.66 6.33
CA GLU A 93 -18.68 1.82 6.48
C GLU A 93 -19.63 2.03 5.28
N LYS A 94 -19.40 1.34 4.15
CA LYS A 94 -20.18 1.48 2.90
C LYS A 94 -21.13 0.32 2.61
N GLY A 95 -20.98 -0.80 3.30
CA GLY A 95 -21.84 -1.99 3.20
C GLY A 95 -23.00 -1.90 4.17
#